data_AF-A0A1Q7ZRP9-F1
#
_entry.id   AF-A0A1Q7ZRP9-F1
#
_cell.length_a   1.000
_cell.length_b   1.000
_cell.length_c   1.000
_cell.angle_alpha   90.00
_cell.angle_beta   90.00
_cell.angle_gamma   90.00
#
_symmetry.space_group_name_H-M   'P 1'
#
loop_
_entity.id
_entity.type
_entity.pdbx_description
1 polymer ?
#
loop_
_entity_poly.entity_id
_entity_poly.type
_entity_poly.pdbx_seq_one_letter_code
_entity_poly.pdbx_strand_id
1 'polypeptide(L)'
;MKIVLEPGESREEMLTALSSVVRDDVNKAIVRYVLENEEHAYLNEISRALTDKGIGSRKTVYDRLVDLETTGVLDTAMVKIPYQNSKEHSTKVWVKRYSLSDRHKAWAKRLLD
;
A
#
# COMPACT_ATOMS: atom_id res chain seq x y z
N MET A 1 -25.07 -2.92 -8.34
CA MET A 1 -24.34 -3.79 -7.39
C MET A 1 -24.41 -3.14 -6.00
N LYS A 2 -25.08 -3.76 -5.03
CA LYS A 2 -25.36 -3.18 -3.69
C LYS A 2 -24.13 -3.38 -2.80
N ILE A 3 -23.62 -2.30 -2.21
CA ILE A 3 -22.47 -2.34 -1.29
C ILE A 3 -23.00 -2.89 0.04
N VAL A 4 -22.46 -4.02 0.48
CA VAL A 4 -22.71 -4.56 1.83
C VAL A 4 -21.58 -4.00 2.71
N LEU A 5 -21.96 -3.16 3.67
CA LEU A 5 -21.07 -2.71 4.74
C LEU A 5 -21.19 -3.70 5.90
N GLU A 6 -20.09 -3.98 6.59
CA GLU A 6 -20.13 -4.85 7.78
C GLU A 6 -20.86 -4.13 8.94
N PRO A 7 -21.54 -4.87 9.85
CA PRO A 7 -22.36 -4.24 10.89
C PRO A 7 -21.46 -3.54 11.92
N GLY A 8 -21.58 -2.20 12.02
CA GLY A 8 -20.86 -1.37 12.99
C GLY A 8 -19.97 -0.27 12.40
N GLU A 9 -19.81 -0.23 11.08
CA GLU A 9 -18.93 0.74 10.41
C GLU A 9 -19.69 1.98 9.92
N SER A 10 -19.21 3.18 10.30
CA SER A 10 -19.73 4.41 9.73
C SER A 10 -19.23 4.56 8.30
N ARG A 11 -20.17 4.47 7.35
CA ARG A 11 -19.96 4.76 5.92
C ARG A 11 -19.18 6.06 5.68
N GLU A 12 -19.33 7.04 6.56
CA GLU A 12 -18.64 8.34 6.47
C GLU A 12 -17.14 8.26 6.76
N GLU A 13 -16.71 7.40 7.70
CA GLU A 13 -15.30 7.22 8.04
C GLU A 13 -14.54 6.53 6.90
N MET A 14 -15.12 5.47 6.32
CA MET A 14 -14.57 4.80 5.13
C MET A 14 -14.47 5.74 3.92
N LEU A 15 -15.53 6.53 3.67
CA LEU A 15 -15.54 7.49 2.57
C LEU A 15 -14.48 8.58 2.78
N THR A 16 -14.24 9.01 4.02
CA THR A 16 -13.25 10.05 4.33
C THR A 16 -11.82 9.54 4.15
N ALA A 17 -11.50 8.35 4.65
CA ALA A 17 -10.18 7.75 4.53
C ALA A 17 -9.80 7.55 3.05
N LEU A 18 -10.65 6.88 2.27
CA LEU A 18 -10.40 6.66 0.84
C LEU A 18 -10.50 7.95 0.01
N SER A 19 -11.40 8.89 0.33
CA SER A 19 -11.46 10.22 -0.31
C SER A 19 -10.11 10.95 -0.25
N SER A 20 -9.44 10.88 0.90
CA SER A 20 -8.10 11.45 1.08
C SER A 20 -7.06 10.76 0.18
N VAL A 21 -7.15 9.43 0.03
CA VAL A 21 -6.30 8.65 -0.89
C VAL A 21 -6.47 9.11 -2.35
N VAL A 22 -7.70 9.38 -2.81
CA VAL A 22 -7.97 9.80 -4.20
C VAL A 22 -7.68 11.28 -4.47
N ARG A 23 -7.27 12.07 -3.48
CA ARG A 23 -6.89 13.48 -3.69
C ARG A 23 -5.39 13.67 -3.85
N ASP A 24 -4.59 12.72 -3.38
CA ASP A 24 -3.12 12.77 -3.47
C ASP A 24 -2.63 11.73 -4.49
N ASP A 25 -1.91 12.21 -5.51
CA ASP A 25 -1.45 11.34 -6.61
C ASP A 25 -0.39 10.33 -6.16
N VAL A 26 0.38 10.62 -5.12
CA VAL A 26 1.32 9.66 -4.51
C VAL A 26 0.54 8.57 -3.79
N ASN A 27 -0.50 8.91 -3.03
CA ASN A 27 -1.35 7.93 -2.34
C ASN A 27 -2.04 7.00 -3.34
N LYS A 28 -2.62 7.53 -4.43
CA LYS A 28 -3.18 6.71 -5.51
C LYS A 28 -2.16 5.76 -6.10
N ALA A 29 -0.96 6.24 -6.40
CA ALA A 29 0.10 5.44 -7.00
C ALA A 29 0.54 4.32 -6.06
N ILE A 30 0.64 4.59 -4.75
CA ILE A 30 0.95 3.58 -3.74
C ILE A 30 -0.15 2.52 -3.71
N VAL A 31 -1.42 2.92 -3.57
CA VAL A 31 -2.55 1.98 -3.48
C VAL A 31 -2.66 1.15 -4.76
N ARG A 32 -2.48 1.76 -5.93
CA ARG A 32 -2.44 1.03 -7.21
C ARG A 32 -1.30 0.02 -7.26
N TYR A 33 -0.09 0.43 -6.88
CA TYR A 33 1.05 -0.49 -6.86
C TYR A 33 0.81 -1.68 -5.92
N VAL A 34 0.33 -1.42 -4.70
CA VAL A 34 0.03 -2.48 -3.72
C VAL A 34 -1.06 -3.42 -4.24
N LEU A 35 -2.11 -2.87 -4.84
CA LEU A 35 -3.21 -3.66 -5.42
C LEU A 35 -2.74 -4.58 -6.56
N GLU A 36 -1.82 -4.11 -7.40
CA GLU A 36 -1.26 -4.86 -8.52
C GLU A 36 -0.19 -5.87 -8.09
N ASN A 37 0.45 -5.67 -6.93
CA ASN A 37 1.63 -6.42 -6.48
C ASN A 37 1.49 -6.97 -5.05
N GLU A 38 0.29 -7.38 -4.60
CA GLU A 38 0.00 -7.72 -3.19
C GLU A 38 0.99 -8.70 -2.54
N GLU A 39 1.51 -9.67 -3.29
CA GLU A 39 2.46 -10.66 -2.76
C GLU A 39 3.89 -10.10 -2.56
N HIS A 40 4.23 -9.02 -3.29
CA HIS A 40 5.57 -8.46 -3.43
C HIS A 40 5.63 -6.96 -3.12
N ALA A 41 4.60 -6.37 -2.52
CA ALA A 41 4.57 -4.94 -2.22
C ALA A 41 5.44 -4.57 -1.00
N TYR A 42 6.77 -4.65 -1.16
CA TYR A 42 7.74 -4.30 -0.13
C TYR A 42 8.07 -2.82 -0.13
N LEU A 43 8.36 -2.26 1.04
CA LEU A 43 8.70 -0.84 1.24
C LEU A 43 9.69 -0.30 0.18
N ASN A 44 10.80 -1.02 -0.02
CA ASN A 44 11.87 -0.59 -0.93
C ASN A 44 11.45 -0.66 -2.40
N GLU A 45 10.63 -1.64 -2.77
CA GLU A 45 10.17 -1.82 -4.15
C GLU A 45 9.12 -0.77 -4.51
N ILE A 46 8.14 -0.54 -3.62
CA ILE A 46 7.15 0.54 -3.78
C ILE A 46 7.88 1.88 -3.91
N SER A 47 8.79 2.18 -2.97
CA SER A 47 9.54 3.43 -3.01
C SER A 47 10.31 3.59 -4.30
N ARG A 48 11.05 2.56 -4.74
CA ARG A 48 11.85 2.62 -5.96
C ARG A 48 10.96 2.79 -7.20
N ALA A 49 9.90 1.99 -7.32
CA ALA A 49 9.01 2.03 -8.47
C ALA A 49 8.33 3.38 -8.65
N LEU A 50 7.95 4.04 -7.55
CA LEU A 50 7.31 5.36 -7.60
C LEU A 50 8.33 6.47 -7.85
N THR A 51 9.51 6.42 -7.20
CA THR A 51 10.56 7.43 -7.42
C THR A 51 11.13 7.37 -8.83
N ASP A 52 11.30 6.17 -9.39
CA ASP A 52 11.82 5.98 -10.75
C ASP A 52 10.82 6.51 -11.80
N LYS A 53 9.52 6.56 -11.46
CA LYS A 53 8.46 7.19 -12.27
C LYS A 53 8.29 8.70 -12.01
N GLY A 54 9.09 9.29 -11.12
CA GLY A 54 8.96 10.69 -10.70
C GLY A 54 7.74 10.99 -9.83
N ILE A 55 7.08 9.96 -9.28
CA ILE A 55 5.89 10.09 -8.43
C ILE A 55 6.35 10.27 -6.98
N GLY A 56 6.77 11.50 -6.67
CA GLY A 56 7.24 11.89 -5.34
C GLY A 56 8.69 11.49 -5.05
N SER A 57 9.23 12.05 -3.96
CA SER A 57 10.55 11.67 -3.44
C SER A 57 10.46 10.39 -2.61
N ARG A 58 11.58 9.69 -2.39
CA ARG A 58 11.62 8.52 -1.50
C ARG A 58 11.06 8.84 -0.11
N LYS A 59 11.38 10.02 0.43
CA LYS A 59 10.83 10.49 1.71
C LYS A 59 9.31 10.62 1.63
N THR A 60 8.79 11.28 0.60
CA THR A 60 7.35 11.48 0.40
C THR A 60 6.62 10.14 0.32
N VAL A 61 7.14 9.18 -0.44
CA VAL A 61 6.52 7.84 -0.55
C VAL A 61 6.51 7.12 0.81
N TYR A 62 7.59 7.23 1.59
CA TYR A 62 7.63 6.65 2.94
C TYR A 62 6.64 7.31 3.90
N ASP A 63 6.58 8.65 3.94
CA ASP A 63 5.63 9.38 4.78
C ASP A 63 4.19 8.93 4.42
N ARG A 64 3.87 8.84 3.12
CA ARG A 64 2.56 8.39 2.65
C ARG A 64 2.24 6.94 2.97
N LEU A 65 3.21 6.03 2.89
CA LEU A 65 3.01 4.64 3.31
C LEU A 65 2.65 4.54 4.80
N VAL A 66 3.28 5.35 5.65
CA VAL A 66 2.99 5.41 7.08
C VAL A 66 1.60 6.02 7.34
N ASP A 67 1.23 7.08 6.62
CA ASP A 67 -0.11 7.67 6.70
C ASP A 67 -1.20 6.65 6.33
N LEU A 68 -0.98 5.90 5.23
CA LEU A 68 -1.91 4.87 4.75
C LEU A 68 -2.00 3.64 5.67
N GLU A 69 -0.89 3.27 6.32
CA GLU A 69 -0.84 2.25 7.38
C GLU A 69 -1.65 2.73 8.61
N THR A 70 -1.42 3.97 9.06
CA THR A 70 -2.07 4.54 10.25
C THR A 70 -3.59 4.71 10.08
N THR A 71 -4.03 5.02 8.85
CA THR A 71 -5.44 5.16 8.50
C THR A 71 -6.15 3.82 8.23
N GLY A 72 -5.41 2.70 8.27
CA GLY A 72 -5.97 1.37 8.04
C GLY A 72 -6.30 1.05 6.57
N VAL A 73 -5.84 1.89 5.63
CA VAL A 73 -5.95 1.63 4.19
C VAL A 73 -5.03 0.47 3.81
N LEU A 74 -3.81 0.49 4.35
CA LEU A 74 -2.83 -0.58 4.17
C LEU A 74 -2.65 -1.36 5.47
N ASP A 75 -2.63 -2.68 5.35
CA ASP A 75 -2.13 -3.58 6.39
C ASP A 75 -0.64 -3.82 6.17
N THR A 76 0.11 -4.06 7.26
CA THR A 76 1.53 -4.39 7.19
C THR A 76 1.86 -5.72 7.85
N ALA A 77 2.78 -6.44 7.23
CA ALA A 77 3.35 -7.66 7.79
C ALA A 77 4.87 -7.61 7.68
N MET A 78 5.56 -8.04 8.74
CA MET A 78 7.00 -8.24 8.71
C MET A 78 7.30 -9.62 8.14
N VAL A 79 7.93 -9.67 6.97
CA VAL A 79 8.24 -10.92 6.27
C VAL A 79 9.73 -11.08 6.09
N LYS A 80 10.18 -12.34 6.12
CA LYS A 80 11.59 -12.67 5.95
C LYS A 80 11.83 -13.12 4.52
N ILE A 81 12.54 -12.30 3.74
CA ILE A 81 12.85 -12.61 2.34
C ILE A 81 14.33 -12.96 2.16
N PRO A 82 14.66 -13.86 1.20
CA PRO A 82 16.04 -14.11 0.83
C PRO A 82 16.59 -12.87 0.09
N TYR A 83 17.63 -12.25 0.67
CA TYR A 83 18.39 -11.21 0.00
C TYR A 83 19.60 -11.86 -0.67
N GLN A 84 19.62 -11.86 -2.00
CA GLN A 84 20.79 -12.30 -2.76
C GLN A 84 21.79 -11.16 -2.81
N ASN A 85 22.79 -11.19 -1.92
CA ASN A 85 24.03 -10.50 -2.20
C ASN A 85 24.76 -11.29 -3.28
N SER A 86 25.29 -10.58 -4.28
CA SER A 86 26.05 -11.20 -5.37
C SER A 86 27.16 -12.07 -4.79
N LYS A 87 27.05 -13.38 -5.07
CA LYS A 87 27.98 -14.48 -4.74
C LYS A 87 27.77 -15.11 -3.34
N GLU A 88 27.04 -16.23 -3.37
CA GLU A 88 27.13 -17.41 -2.48
C GLU A 88 26.56 -17.39 -1.05
N HIS A 89 26.06 -16.27 -0.53
CA HIS A 89 25.32 -16.29 0.75
C HIS A 89 23.96 -15.62 0.64
N SER A 90 22.88 -16.40 0.83
CA SER A 90 21.54 -15.84 1.01
C SER A 90 21.41 -15.34 2.46
N THR A 91 21.47 -14.02 2.66
CA THR A 91 21.12 -13.43 3.95
C THR A 91 19.61 -13.26 3.98
N LYS A 92 18.94 -13.82 4.97
CA LYS A 92 17.50 -13.60 5.14
C LYS A 92 17.30 -12.28 5.88
N VAL A 93 16.65 -11.31 5.23
CA VAL A 93 16.37 -9.98 5.79
C VAL A 93 14.89 -9.84 6.11
N TRP A 94 14.58 -9.09 7.17
CA TRP A 94 13.21 -8.74 7.52
C TRP A 94 12.80 -7.47 6.79
N VAL A 95 11.67 -7.51 6.10
CA VAL A 95 11.13 -6.38 5.36
C VAL A 95 9.65 -6.19 5.68
N LYS A 96 9.19 -4.93 5.67
CA LYS A 96 7.76 -4.62 5.69
C LYS A 96 7.16 -4.92 4.31
N ARG A 97 6.13 -5.77 4.30
CA ARG A 97 5.22 -5.96 3.17
C ARG A 97 3.91 -5.25 3.47
N TYR A 98 3.40 -4.53 2.48
CA TYR A 98 2.12 -3.85 2.53
C TYR A 98 1.08 -4.67 1.74
N SER A 99 -0.14 -4.70 2.24
CA SER A 99 -1.30 -5.22 1.51
C SER A 99 -2.48 -4.28 1.70
N LEU A 100 -3.43 -4.29 0.78
CA LEU A 100 -4.68 -3.59 1.02
C LEU A 100 -5.48 -4.37 2.06
N SER A 101 -6.04 -3.65 3.04
CA SER A 101 -6.98 -4.28 3.94
C SER A 101 -8.20 -4.75 3.15
N ASP A 102 -8.75 -5.91 3.54
CA ASP A 102 -9.91 -6.51 2.87
C ASP A 102 -11.09 -5.52 2.78
N ARG A 103 -11.19 -4.65 3.79
CA ARG A 103 -12.17 -3.56 3.91
C ARG A 103 -12.05 -2.52 2.78
N HIS A 104 -10.83 -2.16 2.38
CA HIS A 104 -10.59 -1.10 1.39
C HIS A 104 -10.28 -1.62 -0.02
N LYS A 105 -9.99 -2.92 -0.18
CA LYS A 105 -9.65 -3.54 -1.47
C LYS A 105 -10.74 -3.41 -2.53
N ALA A 106 -11.99 -3.70 -2.17
CA ALA A 106 -13.12 -3.58 -3.10
C ALA A 106 -13.39 -2.12 -3.53
N TRP A 107 -13.06 -1.18 -2.64
CA TRP A 107 -13.21 0.25 -2.89
C TRP A 107 -12.07 0.83 -3.72
N ALA A 108 -10.82 0.46 -3.41
CA ALA A 108 -9.63 0.85 -4.15
C ALA A 108 -9.74 0.46 -5.63
N LYS A 109 -10.22 -0.76 -5.92
CA LYS A 109 -10.50 -1.21 -7.31
C LYS A 109 -11.45 -0.26 -8.03
N ARG A 110 -12.57 0.10 -7.42
CA ARG A 110 -13.59 0.98 -8.02
C ARG A 110 -13.16 2.43 -8.19
N LEU A 111 -12.23 2.91 -7.36
CA LEU A 111 -11.72 4.29 -7.41
C LEU A 111 -10.56 4.48 -8.38
N LEU A 112 -9.87 3.39 -8.73
CA LEU A 112 -8.70 3.39 -9.58
C LEU A 112 -8.98 2.94 -11.03
N ASP A 113 -10.15 2.35 -11.26
CA ASP A 113 -10.80 2.15 -12.59
C ASP A 113 -11.43 3.47 -13.08
#